data_AF-A0A212C6N8-F1
#
_entry.id   AF-A0A212C6N8-F1
#
_cell.length_a   1.000
_cell.length_b   1.000
_cell.length_c   1.000
_cell.angle_alpha   90.00
_cell.angle_beta   90.00
_cell.angle_gamma   90.00
#
_symmetry.space_group_name_H-M   'P 1'
#
loop_
_entity.id
_entity.type
_entity.pdbx_description
1 polymer ?
#
loop_
_entity_poly.entity_id
_entity_poly.type
_entity_poly.pdbx_seq_one_letter_code
_entity_poly.pdbx_strand_id
1 'polypeptide(L)'
;MNKTRHHIGQLRSDLDKGNNSFQYKLLGVGAGSIFVIDERTGDIYAEQKLDREERSLYTLRAQVIDTNTGRAVEPESEFVIRVSDINDNEPKFLDEPYEAIVPEMSPEGTAY
;
A
#
# COMPACT_ATOMS: atom_id res chain seq x y z
N MET A 1 10.03 17.65 -14.31
CA MET A 1 8.93 17.55 -13.31
C MET A 1 9.46 16.73 -12.14
N ASN A 2 9.58 17.32 -10.96
CA ASN A 2 10.08 16.61 -9.78
C ASN A 2 9.01 15.61 -9.32
N LYS A 3 9.28 14.31 -9.50
CA LYS A 3 8.46 13.26 -8.90
C LYS A 3 8.73 13.27 -7.40
N THR A 4 7.78 13.75 -6.61
CA THR A 4 7.86 13.69 -5.15
C THR A 4 7.50 12.27 -4.72
N ARG A 5 8.51 11.50 -4.29
CA ARG A 5 8.29 10.21 -3.63
C ARG A 5 7.63 10.41 -2.26
N HIS A 6 6.75 9.50 -1.87
CA HIS A 6 6.03 9.59 -0.58
C HIS A 6 6.68 8.67 0.44
N HIS A 7 7.13 9.22 1.57
CA HIS A 7 7.69 8.43 2.67
C HIS A 7 6.58 7.61 3.36
N ILE A 8 6.84 6.33 3.61
CA ILE A 8 5.88 5.40 4.21
C ILE A 8 6.27 5.07 5.66
N GLY A 9 7.54 4.74 5.88
CA GLY A 9 8.04 4.27 7.16
C GLY A 9 9.45 3.74 7.06
N GLN A 10 9.98 3.19 8.15
CA GLN A 10 11.35 2.73 8.23
C GLN A 10 11.41 1.31 8.80
N LEU A 11 12.18 0.43 8.17
CA LEU A 11 12.55 -0.87 8.74
C LEU A 11 13.81 -0.73 9.59
N ARG A 12 13.85 -1.44 10.71
CA ARG A 12 14.99 -1.42 11.61
C ARG A 12 15.21 -2.76 12.27
N SER A 13 16.47 -3.17 12.36
CA SER A 13 16.92 -4.26 13.21
C SER A 13 17.59 -3.69 14.46
N ASP A 14 17.32 -4.31 15.61
CA ASP A 14 17.99 -3.95 16.87
C ASP A 14 19.49 -4.27 16.86
N LEU A 15 19.95 -5.09 15.89
CA LEU A 15 21.36 -5.37 15.65
C LEU A 15 22.07 -4.19 14.98
N ASP A 16 21.33 -3.31 14.30
CA ASP A 16 21.88 -2.16 13.58
C ASP A 16 22.17 -1.00 14.54
N LYS A 17 23.46 -0.85 14.84
CA LYS A 17 24.00 0.20 15.72
C LYS A 17 24.30 1.51 14.99
N GLY A 18 23.88 1.67 13.73
CA GLY A 18 24.16 2.86 12.93
C GLY A 18 25.59 2.92 12.39
N ASN A 19 26.29 1.79 12.36
CA ASN A 19 27.62 1.63 11.79
C ASN A 19 27.60 1.27 10.29
N ASN A 20 26.42 1.27 9.66
CA ASN A 20 26.22 0.93 8.25
C ASN A 20 26.74 -0.47 7.86
N SER A 21 26.76 -1.43 8.80
CA SER A 21 27.10 -2.82 8.48
C SER A 21 25.94 -3.65 7.98
N PHE A 22 24.75 -3.05 7.82
CA PHE A 22 23.53 -3.74 7.43
C PHE A 22 22.89 -3.09 6.21
N GLN A 23 22.31 -3.94 5.37
CA GLN A 23 21.52 -3.56 4.21
C GLN A 23 20.10 -4.11 4.33
N TYR A 24 19.12 -3.22 4.25
CA TYR A 24 17.70 -3.55 4.25
C TYR A 24 17.20 -3.79 2.83
N LYS A 25 16.42 -4.85 2.65
CA LYS A 25 15.85 -5.23 1.35
C LYS A 25 14.36 -5.51 1.48
N LEU A 26 13.64 -5.15 0.43
CA LEU A 26 12.24 -5.48 0.25
C LEU A 26 12.07 -6.60 -0.78
N LEU A 27 11.14 -7.51 -0.50
CA LEU A 27 10.76 -8.64 -1.33
C LEU A 27 9.23 -8.66 -1.47
N GLY A 28 8.73 -9.27 -2.54
CA GLY A 28 7.29 -9.41 -2.79
C GLY A 28 6.77 -8.47 -3.88
N VAL A 29 5.46 -8.38 -3.99
CA VAL A 29 4.79 -7.69 -5.10
C VAL A 29 4.86 -6.18 -4.91
N GLY A 30 5.51 -5.49 -5.86
CA GLY A 30 5.70 -4.04 -5.82
C GLY A 30 7.04 -3.59 -5.22
N ALA A 31 7.83 -4.49 -4.65
CA ALA A 31 9.18 -4.19 -4.18
C ALA A 31 10.09 -3.81 -5.37
N GLY A 32 10.82 -2.70 -5.24
CA GLY A 32 11.74 -2.18 -6.26
C GLY A 32 11.05 -1.41 -7.41
N SER A 33 9.72 -1.33 -7.44
CA SER A 33 8.97 -0.63 -8.47
C SER A 33 7.95 0.36 -7.90
N ILE A 34 7.06 -0.12 -7.04
CA ILE A 34 6.05 0.69 -6.35
C ILE A 34 6.65 1.19 -5.04
N PHE A 35 7.25 0.27 -4.27
CA PHE A 35 7.91 0.54 -3.00
C PHE A 35 9.41 0.36 -3.14
N VAL A 36 10.15 1.40 -2.82
CA VAL A 36 11.61 1.41 -2.81
C VAL A 36 12.08 1.62 -1.39
N ILE A 37 13.10 0.88 -0.98
CA ILE A 37 13.77 1.05 0.30
C ILE A 37 15.16 1.63 0.09
N ASP A 38 15.54 2.59 0.92
CA ASP A 38 16.94 2.97 1.05
C ASP A 38 17.66 1.88 1.85
N GLU A 39 18.54 1.15 1.19
CA GLU A 39 19.18 -0.04 1.79
C GLU A 39 20.00 0.29 3.04
N ARG A 40 20.44 1.53 3.23
CA ARG A 40 21.30 1.92 4.36
C ARG A 40 20.54 2.43 5.57
N THR A 41 19.41 3.08 5.34
CA THR A 41 18.59 3.69 6.39
C THR A 41 17.36 2.86 6.73
N GLY A 42 16.92 1.98 5.82
CA GLY A 42 15.67 1.24 5.95
C GLY A 42 14.42 2.05 5.62
N ASP A 43 14.57 3.31 5.18
CA ASP A 43 13.44 4.18 4.83
C ASP A 43 12.74 3.68 3.55
N ILE A 44 11.43 3.49 3.63
CA ILE A 44 10.58 3.02 2.53
C ILE A 44 9.82 4.21 1.94
N TYR A 45 9.81 4.27 0.61
CA TYR A 45 9.12 5.27 -0.17
C TYR A 45 8.21 4.63 -1.23
N ALA A 46 7.06 5.25 -1.48
CA ALA A 46 6.29 5.01 -2.70
C ALA A 46 6.79 5.91 -3.83
N GLU A 47 7.17 5.29 -4.95
CA GLU A 47 7.62 5.97 -6.18
C GLU A 47 6.49 6.21 -7.19
N GLN A 48 5.30 5.69 -6.88
CA GLN A 48 4.10 5.75 -7.72
C GLN A 48 2.90 6.20 -6.90
N LYS A 49 1.93 6.82 -7.58
CA LYS A 49 0.64 7.12 -6.96
C LYS A 49 -0.07 5.79 -6.68
N LEU A 50 -0.63 5.67 -5.48
CA LEU A 50 -1.42 4.51 -5.07
C LEU A 50 -2.90 4.88 -5.18
N ASP A 51 -3.68 3.94 -5.67
CA ASP A 51 -5.14 4.03 -5.77
C ASP A 51 -5.74 2.90 -4.93
N ARG A 52 -6.57 3.27 -3.95
CA ARG A 52 -7.15 2.28 -3.02
C ARG A 52 -8.18 1.42 -3.73
N GLU A 53 -8.95 1.99 -4.65
CA GLU A 53 -9.97 1.29 -5.43
C GLU A 53 -9.35 0.25 -6.37
N GLU A 54 -8.14 0.52 -6.88
CA GLU A 54 -7.36 -0.47 -7.63
C GLU A 54 -6.75 -1.52 -6.68
N ARG A 55 -6.08 -1.08 -5.61
CA ARG A 55 -5.46 -2.00 -4.64
C ARG A 55 -5.24 -1.37 -3.26
N SER A 56 -5.94 -1.90 -2.27
CA SER A 56 -5.90 -1.40 -0.89
C SER A 56 -4.78 -1.97 -0.01
N LEU A 57 -4.22 -3.14 -0.35
CA LEU A 57 -3.24 -3.86 0.48
C LEU A 57 -2.09 -4.42 -0.35
N TYR A 58 -0.87 -4.23 0.16
CA TYR A 58 0.35 -4.81 -0.36
C TYR A 58 1.06 -5.58 0.74
N THR A 59 1.20 -6.89 0.54
CA THR A 59 2.00 -7.77 1.41
C THR A 59 3.42 -7.82 0.88
N LEU A 60 4.38 -7.37 1.69
CA LEU A 60 5.81 -7.39 1.40
C LEU A 60 6.55 -8.16 2.47
N ARG A 61 7.79 -8.52 2.16
CA ARG A 61 8.70 -9.18 3.08
C ARG A 61 9.99 -8.37 3.20
N ALA A 62 10.51 -8.29 4.41
CA ALA A 62 11.73 -7.59 4.76
C ALA A 62 12.87 -8.58 4.97
N GLN A 63 14.07 -8.20 4.52
CA GLN A 63 15.31 -8.94 4.80
C GLN A 63 16.42 -7.96 5.18
N VAL A 64 17.27 -8.37 6.13
CA VAL A 64 18.44 -7.61 6.56
C VAL A 64 19.69 -8.43 6.29
N ILE A 65 20.62 -7.89 5.51
CA ILE A 65 21.88 -8.52 5.14
C ILE A 65 23.04 -7.81 5.82
N ASP A 66 23.92 -8.55 6.49
CA ASP A 66 25.20 -8.00 6.96
C ASP A 66 26.16 -7.84 5.79
N THR A 67 26.66 -6.62 5.59
CA THR A 67 27.53 -6.27 4.46
C THR A 67 28.90 -6.92 4.54
N ASN A 68 29.37 -7.30 5.73
CA ASN A 68 30.67 -7.92 5.92
C ASN A 68 30.65 -9.41 5.56
N THR A 69 29.55 -10.08 5.87
CA THR A 69 29.41 -11.54 5.68
C THR A 69 28.57 -11.90 4.46
N GLY A 70 27.77 -10.95 3.94
CA GLY A 70 26.80 -11.17 2.87
C GLY A 70 25.62 -12.05 3.28
N ARG A 71 25.44 -12.32 4.58
CA ARG A 71 24.42 -13.25 5.11
C ARG A 71 23.25 -12.49 5.71
N ALA A 72 22.07 -13.12 5.65
CA ALA A 72 20.91 -12.63 6.38
C ALA A 72 21.15 -12.73 7.89
N VAL A 73 20.90 -11.64 8.61
CA VAL A 73 21.06 -11.56 10.08
C VAL A 73 19.74 -11.58 10.83
N GLU A 74 18.65 -11.28 10.13
CA GLU A 74 17.29 -11.40 10.63
C GLU A 74 16.54 -12.45 9.80
N PRO A 75 15.57 -13.16 10.39
CA PRO A 75 14.64 -13.96 9.61
C PRO A 75 13.84 -13.05 8.67
N GLU A 76 13.50 -13.57 7.49
CA GLU A 76 12.60 -12.86 6.60
C GLU A 76 11.25 -12.64 7.28
N SER A 77 10.78 -11.39 7.30
CA SER A 77 9.58 -10.99 8.04
C SER A 77 8.55 -10.37 7.12
N GLU A 78 7.31 -10.84 7.20
CA GLU A 78 6.19 -10.33 6.42
C GLU A 78 5.53 -9.13 7.09
N PHE A 79 5.22 -8.10 6.28
CA PHE A 79 4.48 -6.93 6.73
C PHE A 79 3.54 -6.43 5.62
N VAL A 80 2.60 -5.56 6.01
CA VAL A 80 1.56 -5.06 5.12
C VAL A 80 1.63 -3.54 5.03
N ILE A 81 1.65 -3.02 3.81
CA ILE A 81 1.40 -1.60 3.53
C ILE A 81 -0.08 -1.45 3.16
N ARG A 82 -0.78 -0.61 3.91
CA ARG A 82 -2.21 -0.33 3.71
C ARG A 82 -2.39 1.05 3.09
N VAL A 83 -3.08 1.11 1.95
CA VAL A 83 -3.45 2.38 1.31
C VAL A 83 -4.66 2.94 2.03
N SER A 84 -4.53 4.15 2.57
CA SER A 84 -5.63 4.86 3.21
C SER A 84 -6.63 5.37 2.19
N ASP A 85 -7.91 5.29 2.53
CA ASP A 85 -8.99 5.81 1.70
C ASP A 85 -9.06 7.34 1.74
N ILE A 86 -9.47 7.91 0.61
CA ILE A 86 -9.88 9.31 0.50
C ILE A 86 -11.22 9.37 -0.21
N ASN A 87 -12.02 10.41 0.05
CA ASN A 87 -13.31 10.55 -0.60
C ASN A 87 -13.15 11.13 -2.01
N ASP A 88 -12.62 10.35 -2.94
CA ASP A 88 -12.40 10.71 -4.36
C ASP A 88 -13.29 9.91 -5.33
N ASN A 89 -14.16 9.05 -4.81
CA ASN A 89 -15.13 8.29 -5.59
C ASN A 89 -16.54 8.87 -5.41
N GLU A 90 -17.05 9.51 -6.46
CA GLU A 90 -18.43 10.01 -6.48
C GLU A 90 -19.45 8.86 -6.54
N PRO A 91 -20.64 9.01 -5.92
CA PRO A 91 -21.71 8.04 -6.06
C PRO A 91 -22.10 7.85 -7.53
N LYS A 92 -22.26 6.60 -7.96
CA LYS A 92 -22.70 6.25 -9.31
C LYS A 92 -23.88 5.32 -9.25
N PHE A 93 -24.88 5.64 -10.06
CA PHE A 93 -25.97 4.74 -10.38
C PHE A 93 -25.50 3.78 -11.47
N LEU A 94 -25.48 2.48 -11.18
CA LEU A 94 -24.87 1.48 -12.06
C LEU A 94 -25.82 0.98 -13.16
N ASP A 95 -27.13 1.08 -12.92
CA ASP A 95 -28.17 0.50 -13.77
C ASP A 95 -29.04 1.58 -14.43
N GLU A 96 -28.48 2.76 -14.71
CA GLU A 96 -29.22 3.82 -15.40
C GLU A 96 -29.57 3.41 -16.85
N PRO A 97 -30.79 3.72 -17.34
CA PRO A 97 -31.87 4.39 -16.61
C PRO A 97 -32.68 3.45 -15.70
N TYR A 98 -33.15 3.99 -14.58
CA TYR A 98 -34.12 3.29 -13.71
C TYR A 98 -35.54 3.62 -14.17
N GLU A 99 -36.29 2.59 -14.54
CA GLU A 99 -37.72 2.69 -14.87
C GLU A 99 -38.54 1.89 -13.86
N ALA A 100 -39.72 2.42 -13.53
CA ALA A 100 -40.62 1.78 -12.59
C ALA A 100 -42.08 2.09 -12.85
N ILE A 101 -42.94 1.18 -12.39
CA ILE A 101 -44.39 1.23 -12.57
C ILE A 101 -45.04 1.11 -11.20
N VAL A 102 -45.84 2.10 -10.83
CA VAL A 102 -46.63 2.10 -9.58
C VAL A 102 -48.11 2.10 -9.94
N PRO A 103 -48.92 1.18 -9.39
CA PRO A 103 -50.37 1.17 -9.61
C PRO A 103 -51.04 2.46 -9.11
N GLU A 104 -52.06 2.92 -9.83
CA GLU A 104 -52.93 3.99 -9.34
C GLU A 104 -53.64 3.56 -8.03
N MET A 105 -54.02 4.53 -7.20
CA MET A 105 -54.64 4.31 -5.88
C MET A 105 -53.75 3.56 -4.86
N SER A 106 -52.44 3.49 -5.10
CA SER A 106 -51.49 2.99 -4.10
C SER A 106 -51.49 3.86 -2.83
N PRO A 107 -51.47 3.26 -1.62
CA PRO A 107 -51.36 4.00 -0.37
C PRO A 107 -50.09 4.87 -0.28
N GLU A 108 -50.11 5.88 0.59
CA GLU A 108 -48.93 6.68 0.91
C GLU A 108 -47.77 5.79 1.38
N GLY A 109 -46.57 6.06 0.87
CA GLY A 109 -45.37 5.27 1.18
C GLY A 109 -45.18 4.00 0.34
N THR A 110 -46.00 3.77 -0.69
CA THR A 110 -45.77 2.65 -1.64
C THR A 110 -44.46 2.88 -2.42
N ALA A 111 -43.50 1.96 -2.25
CA ALA A 111 -42.23 1.93 -2.97
C ALA A 111 -42.23 0.81 -4.03
N TYR A 112 -41.46 1.00 -5.10
CA TYR A 112 -41.32 0.06 -6.23
C TYR A 112 -39.91 -0.52 -6.30
#